data_AF-A0A661MNS4-F1
#
_entry.id   AF-A0A661MNS4-F1
#
_cell.length_a   1.000
_cell.length_b   1.000
_cell.length_c   1.000
_cell.angle_alpha   90.00
_cell.angle_beta   90.00
_cell.angle_gamma   90.00
#
_symmetry.space_group_name_H-M   'P 1'
#
loop_
_entity.id
_entity.type
_entity.pdbx_description
1 polymer ?
#
loop_
_entity_poly.entity_id
_entity_poly.type
_entity_poly.pdbx_seq_one_letter_code
_entity_poly.pdbx_strand_id
1 'polypeptide(L)'
;IECHVHGACIGSGIELPAFAHRIVAAEKTFFQLPELTMGLIPGAGGTVSILRRIGRQRTAYLCLSAKRITAPTALEWGLIDSIT
;
A
#
# COMPACT_ATOMS: atom_id res chain seq x y z
N ILE A 1 10.41 8.26 10.72
CA ILE A 1 10.02 8.90 9.44
C ILE A 1 8.50 8.80 9.32
N GLU A 2 7.84 9.93 9.08
CA GLU A 2 6.41 10.00 8.75
C GLU A 2 6.27 10.34 7.26
N CYS A 3 5.42 9.61 6.55
CA CYS A 3 5.11 9.86 5.14
C CYS A 3 3.66 10.33 5.01
N HIS A 4 3.47 11.43 4.28
CA HIS A 4 2.14 11.89 3.88
C HIS A 4 1.90 11.49 2.43
N VAL A 5 0.78 10.82 2.17
CA VAL A 5 0.42 10.32 0.85
C VAL A 5 -0.94 10.84 0.41
N HIS A 6 -1.09 11.11 -0.87
CA HIS A 6 -2.34 11.61 -1.44
C HIS A 6 -2.57 11.07 -2.86
N GLY A 7 -3.82 10.98 -3.28
CA GLY A 7 -4.17 10.60 -4.66
C GLY A 7 -3.89 9.13 -4.96
N ALA A 8 -3.22 8.85 -6.07
CA ALA A 8 -2.94 7.49 -6.51
C ALA A 8 -1.60 6.98 -5.95
N CYS A 9 -1.64 6.05 -5.01
CA CYS A 9 -0.46 5.40 -4.44
C CYS A 9 -0.29 3.99 -5.02
N ILE A 10 0.34 3.92 -6.18
CA ILE A 10 0.46 2.70 -6.99
C ILE A 10 1.90 2.21 -6.99
N GLY A 11 2.10 0.92 -6.76
CA GLY A 11 3.43 0.29 -6.73
C GLY A 11 4.38 0.98 -5.77
N SER A 12 5.53 1.46 -6.26
CA SER A 12 6.51 2.19 -5.43
C SER A 12 5.94 3.35 -4.61
N GLY A 13 4.82 3.95 -5.07
CA GLY A 13 4.08 4.98 -4.35
C GLY A 13 3.46 4.53 -3.02
N ILE A 14 3.35 3.23 -2.76
CA ILE A 14 3.01 2.66 -1.44
C ILE A 14 4.10 1.72 -0.90
N GLU A 15 4.89 1.06 -1.76
CA GLU A 15 5.98 0.19 -1.30
C GLU A 15 7.03 0.94 -0.48
N LEU A 16 7.40 2.16 -0.90
CA LEU A 16 8.37 2.99 -0.18
C LEU A 16 7.77 3.58 1.12
N PRO A 17 6.59 4.23 1.11
CA PRO A 17 5.95 4.67 2.35
C PRO A 17 5.73 3.55 3.37
N ALA A 18 5.49 2.31 2.93
CA ALA A 18 5.31 1.17 3.83
C ALA A 18 6.51 0.89 4.76
N PHE A 19 7.71 1.37 4.44
CA PHE A 19 8.87 1.34 5.35
C PHE A 19 8.89 2.43 6.42
N ALA A 20 8.07 3.47 6.28
CA ALA A 20 7.99 4.55 7.25
C ALA A 20 7.50 4.04 8.61
N HIS A 21 7.75 4.79 9.68
CA HIS A 21 7.16 4.48 10.98
C HIS A 21 5.66 4.78 10.98
N ARG A 22 5.27 5.87 10.30
CA ARG A 22 3.89 6.34 10.23
C ARG A 22 3.53 6.79 8.82
N ILE A 23 2.33 6.45 8.37
CA ILE A 23 1.79 6.85 7.07
C ILE A 23 0.43 7.52 7.28
N VAL A 24 0.34 8.76 6.81
CA VAL A 24 -0.89 9.56 6.84
C VAL A 24 -1.39 9.71 5.41
N ALA A 25 -2.64 9.32 5.13
CA ALA A 25 -3.23 9.42 3.81
C ALA A 25 -4.30 10.51 3.74
N ALA A 26 -4.43 11.22 2.62
CA ALA A 26 -5.61 12.06 2.38
C ALA A 26 -6.86 11.17 2.16
N GLU A 27 -8.05 11.64 2.54
CA GLU A 27 -9.32 10.88 2.45
C GLU A 27 -9.58 10.20 1.08
N LYS A 28 -9.25 10.89 -0.02
CA LYS A 28 -9.49 10.39 -1.39
C LYS A 28 -8.35 9.53 -1.97
N THR A 29 -7.39 9.14 -1.14
CA THR A 29 -6.25 8.31 -1.56
C THR A 29 -6.69 6.88 -1.83
N PHE A 30 -6.09 6.24 -2.83
CA PHE A 30 -6.23 4.80 -3.05
C PHE A 30 -4.87 4.13 -3.26
N PHE A 31 -4.83 2.82 -2.96
CA PHE A 31 -3.62 2.01 -3.00
C PHE A 31 -3.81 0.81 -3.92
N GLN A 32 -2.76 0.47 -4.69
CA GLN A 32 -2.81 -0.63 -5.67
C GLN A 32 -1.41 -1.18 -5.94
N LEU A 33 -1.32 -2.50 -6.17
CA LEU A 33 -0.10 -3.19 -6.62
C LEU A 33 -0.38 -3.91 -7.94
N PRO A 34 -0.21 -3.26 -9.11
CA PRO A 34 -0.56 -3.81 -10.41
C PRO A 34 0.59 -4.60 -11.07
N GLU A 35 1.73 -4.78 -10.41
CA GLU A 35 2.97 -5.30 -11.01
C GLU A 35 2.78 -6.63 -11.73
N LEU A 36 1.96 -7.54 -11.16
CA LEU A 36 1.70 -8.84 -11.75
C LEU A 36 0.99 -8.76 -13.11
N THR A 37 0.19 -7.72 -13.37
CA THR A 37 -0.46 -7.53 -14.69
C THR A 37 0.55 -7.21 -15.79
N MET A 38 1.75 -6.79 -15.40
CA MET A 38 2.89 -6.50 -16.29
C MET A 38 3.93 -7.63 -16.29
N GLY A 39 3.64 -8.77 -15.64
CA GLY A 39 4.60 -9.87 -15.49
C GLY A 39 5.73 -9.59 -14.49
N LEU A 40 5.55 -8.63 -13.59
CA LEU A 40 6.52 -8.20 -12.59
C LEU A 40 6.03 -8.50 -11.17
N ILE A 41 6.92 -8.42 -10.18
CA ILE A 41 6.55 -8.43 -8.75
C ILE A 41 6.80 -7.04 -8.14
N PRO A 42 6.16 -6.68 -7.00
CA PRO A 42 6.50 -5.47 -6.26
C PRO A 42 7.99 -5.45 -5.89
N GLY A 43 8.75 -4.60 -6.60
CA GLY A 43 10.20 -4.62 -6.63
C GLY A 43 10.87 -3.52 -5.81
N ALA A 44 10.13 -2.51 -5.37
CA ALA A 44 10.65 -1.41 -4.55
C ALA A 44 10.64 -1.76 -3.05
N GLY A 45 10.52 -3.05 -2.72
CA GLY A 45 10.49 -3.58 -1.36
C GLY A 45 9.10 -3.94 -0.84
N GLY A 46 8.05 -3.84 -1.65
CA GLY A 46 6.66 -4.12 -1.28
C GLY A 46 6.42 -5.53 -0.75
N THR A 47 7.16 -6.52 -1.28
CA THR A 47 7.12 -7.91 -0.77
C THR A 47 7.65 -8.05 0.66
N VAL A 48 8.34 -7.03 1.18
CA VAL A 48 8.85 -6.96 2.55
C VAL A 48 8.06 -5.95 3.39
N SER A 49 7.91 -4.71 2.93
CA SER A 49 7.32 -3.62 3.70
C SER A 49 5.82 -3.78 3.91
N ILE A 50 5.08 -4.03 2.83
CA ILE A 50 3.61 -4.16 2.88
C ILE A 50 3.23 -5.43 3.64
N LEU A 51 3.97 -6.53 3.44
CA LEU A 51 3.81 -7.77 4.18
C LEU A 51 3.87 -7.57 5.70
N ARG A 52 4.80 -6.72 6.18
CA ARG A 52 4.94 -6.41 7.61
C ARG A 52 3.81 -5.54 8.15
N ARG A 53 3.18 -4.70 7.33
CA ARG A 53 2.06 -3.84 7.75
C ARG A 53 0.72 -4.57 7.81
N ILE A 54 0.37 -5.30 6.74
CA ILE A 54 -0.99 -5.87 6.60
C ILE A 54 -1.02 -7.41 6.60
N GLY A 55 0.12 -8.06 6.76
CA GLY A 55 0.23 -9.51 6.78
C GLY A 55 0.10 -10.16 5.40
N ARG A 56 0.31 -11.49 5.39
CA ARG A 56 0.48 -12.27 4.15
C ARG A 56 -0.73 -12.25 3.25
N GLN A 57 -1.93 -12.46 3.80
CA GLN A 57 -3.13 -12.66 2.98
C GLN A 57 -3.59 -11.37 2.31
N ARG A 58 -3.55 -10.23 3.01
CA ARG A 58 -3.92 -8.93 2.44
C ARG A 58 -2.89 -8.45 1.42
N THR A 59 -1.60 -8.69 1.67
CA THR A 59 -0.54 -8.41 0.69
C THR A 59 -0.73 -9.24 -0.57
N ALA A 60 -0.96 -10.54 -0.42
CA ALA A 60 -1.25 -11.42 -1.56
C ALA A 60 -2.51 -10.98 -2.31
N TYR A 61 -3.57 -10.58 -1.61
CA TYR A 61 -4.77 -10.03 -2.25
C TYR A 61 -4.46 -8.81 -3.11
N LEU A 62 -3.71 -7.82 -2.59
CA LEU A 62 -3.35 -6.62 -3.36
C LEU A 62 -2.55 -6.97 -4.61
N CYS A 63 -1.51 -7.80 -4.48
CA CYS A 63 -0.68 -8.19 -5.62
C CYS A 63 -1.47 -9.02 -6.64
N LEU A 64 -2.11 -10.11 -6.21
CA LEU A 64 -2.77 -11.09 -7.09
C LEU A 64 -4.01 -10.54 -7.77
N SER A 65 -4.78 -9.68 -7.09
CA SER A 65 -6.01 -9.12 -7.65
C SER A 65 -5.78 -7.85 -8.46
N ALA A 66 -4.65 -7.17 -8.26
CA ALA A 66 -4.38 -5.82 -8.75
C ALA A 66 -5.54 -4.83 -8.44
N LYS A 67 -6.39 -5.09 -7.44
CA LYS A 67 -7.50 -4.21 -7.09
C LYS A 67 -7.02 -3.00 -6.32
N ARG A 68 -7.78 -1.91 -6.44
CA ARG A 68 -7.61 -0.71 -5.62
C ARG A 68 -8.28 -0.92 -4.27
N ILE A 69 -7.63 -0.46 -3.21
CA ILE A 69 -8.27 -0.27 -1.90
C ILE A 69 -8.30 1.22 -1.56
N THR A 70 -9.36 1.65 -0.88
CA THR A 70 -9.56 3.05 -0.47
C THR A 70 -8.79 3.36 0.81
N ALA A 71 -8.62 4.63 1.16
CA ALA A 71 -8.01 5.04 2.42
C ALA A 71 -8.69 4.43 3.66
N PRO A 72 -10.04 4.38 3.79
CA PRO A 72 -10.69 3.68 4.89
C PRO A 72 -10.33 2.20 5.01
N THR A 73 -10.33 1.46 3.89
CA THR A 73 -9.92 0.04 3.89
C THR A 73 -8.45 -0.12 4.24
N ALA A 74 -7.58 0.76 3.72
CA ALA A 74 -6.16 0.75 4.04
C ALA A 74 -5.90 1.01 5.54
N LEU A 75 -6.68 1.89 6.16
CA LEU A 75 -6.63 2.17 7.60
C LEU A 75 -7.11 0.95 8.40
N GLU A 76 -8.26 0.38 8.04
CA GLU A 76 -8.79 -0.85 8.66
C GLU A 76 -7.78 -2.00 8.58
N TRP A 77 -7.02 -2.07 7.50
CA TRP A 77 -6.03 -3.12 7.28
C TRP A 77 -4.72 -2.90 8.03
N GLY A 78 -4.46 -1.69 8.53
CA GLY A 78 -3.18 -1.27 9.09
C GLY A 78 -2.10 -0.95 8.04
N LEU A 79 -2.50 -0.74 6.77
CA LEU A 79 -1.57 -0.31 5.73
C LEU A 79 -1.11 1.13 5.97
N ILE A 80 -2.02 1.97 6.45
CA ILE A 80 -1.78 3.35 6.87
C ILE A 80 -2.21 3.53 8.32
N ASP A 81 -1.74 4.61 8.95
CA ASP A 81 -1.91 4.85 10.38
C ASP A 81 -2.97 5.92 10.69
N SER A 82 -3.24 6.83 9.77
CA SER A 82 -4.37 7.77 9.88
C SER A 82 -4.79 8.36 8.53
N ILE A 83 -5.99 8.95 8.52
CA ILE A 83 -6.51 9.71 7.39
C ILE A 83 -6.54 11.21 7.76
N THR A 84 -6.20 12.08 6.82
CA THR A 84 -6.34 13.54 6.92
C THR A 84 -7.61 14.01 6.26
#